data_AF-A0A938M4S9-F1
#
_entry.id   AF-A0A938M4S9-F1
#
_cell.length_a   1.000
_cell.length_b   1.000
_cell.length_c   1.000
_cell.angle_alpha   90.00
_cell.angle_beta   90.00
_cell.angle_gamma   90.00
#
_symmetry.space_group_name_H-M   'P 1'
#
loop_
_entity.id
_entity.type
_entity.pdbx_description
1 polymer ?
#
loop_
_entity_poly.entity_id
_entity_poly.type
_entity_poly.pdbx_seq_one_letter_code
_entity_poly.pdbx_strand_id
1 'polypeptide(L)'
;MNRPSWDEYFLRITHEVAQRSTCLRRKVGAILVSDKYILATGYNGVPRGLAHCAERGCLRAKHNVPSGERHELCRGLHAEMNAFLQA
;
A
#
# COMPACT_ATOMS: atom_id res chain seq x y z
N MET A 1 -25.11 16.18 12.40
CA MET A 1 -24.04 15.45 11.69
C MET A 1 -22.71 15.85 12.33
N ASN A 2 -21.93 14.89 12.85
CA ASN A 2 -20.62 15.18 13.43
C ASN A 2 -19.56 15.23 12.31
N ARG A 3 -18.79 16.30 12.28
CA ARG A 3 -17.62 16.44 11.39
C ARG A 3 -16.54 15.47 11.88
N PRO A 4 -15.96 14.62 11.01
CA PRO A 4 -14.87 13.73 11.41
C PRO A 4 -13.65 14.54 11.84
N SER A 5 -12.87 13.99 12.77
CA SER A 5 -11.54 14.51 13.09
C SER A 5 -10.60 14.38 11.88
N TRP A 6 -9.47 15.07 11.92
CA TRP A 6 -8.46 14.95 10.86
C TRP A 6 -7.94 13.52 10.73
N ASP A 7 -7.65 12.86 11.86
CA ASP A 7 -7.16 11.48 11.85
C ASP A 7 -8.20 10.51 11.27
N GLU A 8 -9.48 10.65 11.63
CA GLU A 8 -10.55 9.84 11.07
C GLU A 8 -10.68 10.05 9.55
N TYR A 9 -10.64 11.30 9.11
CA TYR A 9 -10.69 11.65 7.69
C TYR A 9 -9.52 11.02 6.92
N PHE A 10 -8.30 11.18 7.42
CA PHE A 10 -7.08 10.66 6.80
C PHE A 10 -7.02 9.13 6.81
N LEU A 11 -7.42 8.48 7.92
CA LEU A 11 -7.46 7.01 7.99
C LEU A 11 -8.50 6.42 7.04
N ARG A 12 -9.67 7.04 6.90
CA ARG A 12 -10.69 6.60 5.93
C ARG A 12 -10.16 6.66 4.50
N ILE A 13 -9.50 7.75 4.12
CA ILE A 13 -8.87 7.87 2.80
C ILE A 13 -7.77 6.83 2.63
N THR A 14 -6.94 6.62 3.64
CA THR A 14 -5.86 5.62 3.61
C THR A 14 -6.43 4.21 3.38
N HIS A 15 -7.56 3.88 3.99
CA HIS A 15 -8.27 2.63 3.76
C HIS A 15 -8.79 2.49 2.32
N GLU A 16 -9.34 3.56 1.73
CA GLU A 16 -9.75 3.56 0.32
C GLU A 16 -8.57 3.38 -0.63
N VAL A 17 -7.45 4.07 -0.38
CA VAL A 17 -6.20 3.91 -1.13
C VAL A 17 -5.71 2.46 -1.08
N ALA A 18 -5.77 1.82 0.10
CA ALA A 18 -5.37 0.42 0.29
C ALA A 18 -6.17 -0.57 -0.58
N GLN A 19 -7.43 -0.26 -0.92
CA GLN A 19 -8.26 -1.15 -1.75
C GLN A 19 -7.71 -1.35 -3.16
N ARG A 20 -6.88 -0.42 -3.66
CA ARG A 20 -6.21 -0.53 -4.96
C ARG A 20 -5.02 -1.50 -4.96
N SER A 21 -4.60 -1.99 -3.79
CA SER A 21 -3.53 -2.97 -3.67
C SER A 21 -3.88 -4.28 -4.38
N THR A 22 -2.96 -4.76 -5.21
CA THR A 22 -3.05 -6.07 -5.88
C THR A 22 -2.27 -7.15 -5.11
N CYS A 23 -1.83 -6.89 -3.89
CA CYS A 23 -1.10 -7.86 -3.07
C CYS A 23 -2.06 -8.90 -2.50
N LEU A 24 -1.73 -10.19 -2.66
CA LEU A 24 -2.54 -11.30 -2.16
C LEU A 24 -2.46 -11.50 -0.64
N ARG A 25 -1.46 -10.90 0.02
CA ARG A 25 -1.21 -11.13 1.46
C ARG A 25 -1.75 -10.02 2.36
N ARG A 26 -1.60 -8.77 1.93
CA ARG A 26 -1.91 -7.57 2.73
C ARG A 26 -2.27 -6.43 1.80
N LYS A 27 -3.39 -5.77 2.06
CA LYS A 27 -3.76 -4.51 1.41
C LYS A 27 -3.35 -3.36 2.31
N VAL A 28 -2.30 -2.64 1.91
CA VAL A 28 -1.73 -1.54 2.68
C VAL A 28 -1.85 -0.27 1.84
N GLY A 29 -2.35 0.79 2.48
CA GLY A 29 -2.39 2.15 1.94
C GLY A 29 -1.55 3.06 2.82
N ALA A 30 -1.05 4.14 2.22
CA ALA A 30 -0.31 5.20 2.88
C ALA A 30 -0.71 6.53 2.23
N ILE A 31 -0.73 7.59 3.03
CA ILE A 31 -0.88 8.96 2.56
C ILE A 31 0.18 9.83 3.23
N LEU A 32 0.73 10.76 2.47
CA LEU A 32 1.66 11.78 2.96
C LEU A 32 0.88 13.07 3.14
N VAL A 33 0.90 13.64 4.35
CA VAL A 33 0.10 14.83 4.69
C VAL A 33 1.02 15.92 5.23
N SER A 34 0.86 17.15 4.75
CA SER A 34 1.50 18.36 5.30
C SER A 34 0.45 19.45 5.44
N ASP A 35 0.42 20.12 6.58
CA ASP A 35 -0.55 21.21 6.87
C ASP A 35 -2.01 20.85 6.57
N LYS A 36 -2.39 19.59 6.82
CA LYS A 36 -3.71 19.00 6.52
C LYS A 36 -4.03 18.85 5.03
N TYR A 37 -3.06 19.05 4.15
CA TYR A 37 -3.14 18.73 2.72
C TYR A 37 -2.51 17.37 2.44
N ILE A 38 -3.22 16.52 1.71
CA ILE A 38 -2.66 15.27 1.19
C ILE A 38 -1.74 15.64 0.02
N LEU A 39 -0.46 15.37 0.18
CA LEU A 39 0.57 15.61 -0.84
C LEU A 39 0.64 14.45 -1.82
N ALA A 40 0.60 13.23 -1.30
CA ALA A 40 0.71 12.02 -2.10
C ALA A 40 -0.02 10.86 -1.44
N THR A 41 -0.31 9.83 -2.24
CA THR A 41 -0.90 8.57 -1.78
C THR A 41 -0.10 7.40 -2.31
N GLY A 42 -0.13 6.27 -1.62
CA GLY A 42 0.54 5.06 -2.08
C GLY A 42 -0.19 3.83 -1.58
N TYR A 43 -0.21 2.78 -2.40
CA TYR A 43 -0.65 1.45 -1.98
C TYR A 43 0.43 0.45 -2.34
N ASN A 44 0.51 -0.66 -1.60
CA ASN A 44 1.53 -1.67 -1.88
C ASN A 44 1.18 -2.44 -3.17
N GLY A 45 2.15 -2.61 -4.05
CA GLY A 45 1.92 -3.15 -5.39
C GLY A 45 3.20 -3.32 -6.18
N VAL A 46 3.12 -4.07 -7.28
CA VAL A 46 4.26 -4.23 -8.20
C VAL A 46 4.50 -2.93 -8.98
N PRO A 47 5.76 -2.61 -9.34
CA PRO A 47 6.06 -1.51 -10.23
C PRO A 47 5.30 -1.57 -11.55
N ARG A 48 5.10 -0.41 -12.19
CA ARG A 48 4.43 -0.31 -13.49
C ARG A 48 5.15 -1.17 -14.53
N GLY A 49 4.36 -1.88 -15.35
CA GLY A 49 4.87 -2.72 -16.43
C GLY A 49 5.22 -4.15 -16.01
N LEU A 50 5.10 -4.50 -14.73
CA LEU A 50 5.26 -5.86 -14.23
C LEU A 50 3.89 -6.47 -13.92
N ALA A 51 3.76 -7.78 -14.14
CA ALA A 51 2.53 -8.51 -13.85
C ALA A 51 2.21 -8.52 -12.35
N HIS A 52 0.93 -8.32 -12.01
CA HIS A 52 0.50 -8.25 -10.62
C HIS A 52 0.59 -9.60 -9.90
N CYS A 53 0.68 -9.56 -8.56
CA CYS A 53 0.60 -10.78 -7.74
C CYS A 53 -0.72 -11.53 -7.95
N ALA A 54 -1.80 -10.82 -8.29
CA ALA A 54 -3.09 -11.42 -8.64
C ALA A 54 -3.02 -12.29 -9.91
N GLU A 55 -2.10 -12.02 -10.84
CA GLU A 55 -1.96 -12.75 -12.09
C GLU A 55 -0.90 -13.87 -11.99
N ARG A 56 0.24 -13.60 -11.34
CA ARG A 56 1.40 -14.51 -11.27
C ARG A 56 1.59 -15.19 -9.92
N GLY A 57 0.63 -15.05 -9.00
CA GLY A 57 0.73 -15.53 -7.63
C GLY A 57 1.74 -14.76 -6.77
N CYS A 58 2.07 -15.28 -5.59
CA CYS A 58 3.00 -14.64 -4.66
C CYS A 58 3.99 -15.67 -4.08
N LEU A 59 5.28 -15.52 -4.36
CA LEU A 59 6.33 -16.42 -3.84
C LEU A 59 6.36 -16.43 -2.32
N ARG A 60 6.21 -15.25 -1.69
CA ARG A 60 6.16 -15.15 -0.24
C ARG A 60 4.97 -15.90 0.38
N ALA A 61 3.84 -15.97 -0.32
CA ALA A 61 2.68 -16.74 0.14
C ALA A 61 2.94 -18.24 -0.05
N LYS A 62 3.45 -18.65 -1.22
CA LYS A 62 3.80 -20.05 -1.51
C LYS A 62 4.78 -20.66 -0.50
N HIS A 63 5.74 -19.85 -0.03
CA HIS A 63 6.78 -20.30 0.91
C HIS A 63 6.46 -19.96 2.38
N ASN A 64 5.23 -19.52 2.71
CA ASN A 64 4.84 -19.13 4.07
C ASN A 64 5.84 -18.19 4.77
N VAL A 65 6.40 -17.24 4.01
CA VAL A 65 7.44 -16.33 4.51
C VAL A 65 6.86 -15.41 5.60
N PRO A 66 7.44 -15.37 6.81
CA PRO A 66 6.98 -14.49 7.89
C PRO A 66 7.00 -12.99 7.52
N SER A 67 6.35 -12.17 8.36
CA SER A 67 6.45 -10.72 8.23
C SER A 67 7.85 -10.26 8.63
N GLY A 68 8.38 -9.22 7.98
CA GLY A 68 9.72 -8.70 8.28
C GLY A 68 10.89 -9.49 7.71
N GLU A 69 10.64 -10.66 7.11
CA GLU A 69 11.70 -11.52 6.57
C GLU A 69 11.65 -11.63 5.04
N ARG A 70 12.80 -11.94 4.43
CA ARG A 70 12.97 -12.33 3.02
C ARG A 70 12.32 -11.41 1.99
N HIS A 71 12.53 -10.10 2.15
CA HIS A 71 11.93 -9.07 1.29
C HIS A 71 12.30 -9.25 -0.19
N GLU A 72 13.47 -9.82 -0.49
CA GLU A 72 13.95 -10.15 -1.84
C GLU A 72 13.01 -11.07 -2.63
N LEU A 73 12.12 -11.81 -1.95
CA LEU A 73 11.07 -12.62 -2.58
C LEU A 73 9.79 -11.83 -2.92
N CYS A 74 9.71 -10.57 -2.50
CA CYS A 74 8.60 -9.66 -2.82
C CYS A 74 8.88 -8.95 -4.15
N ARG A 75 7.93 -8.99 -5.08
CA ARG A 75 7.95 -8.14 -6.28
C ARG A 75 7.33 -6.77 -6.05
N GLY A 76 6.58 -6.62 -4.96
CA GLY A 76 5.83 -5.42 -4.66
C GLY A 76 6.63 -4.45 -3.80
N LEU A 77 6.50 -3.16 -4.12
CA LEU A 77 6.91 -2.08 -3.24
C LEU A 77 5.87 -1.87 -2.13
N HIS A 78 6.34 -1.34 -1.03
CA HIS A 78 5.51 -0.94 0.11
C HIS A 78 4.68 0.30 -0.22
N ALA A 79 3.56 0.48 0.49
CA ALA A 79 2.65 1.60 0.25
C ALA A 79 3.34 2.93 0.56
N GLU A 80 4.11 2.95 1.64
CA GLU A 80 4.91 4.05 2.14
C GLU A 80 5.94 4.50 1.08
N MET A 81 6.65 3.54 0.47
CA MET A 81 7.60 3.82 -0.60
C MET A 81 6.89 4.40 -1.83
N ASN A 82 5.76 3.81 -2.23
CA ASN A 82 4.99 4.32 -3.36
C ASN A 82 4.45 5.73 -3.10
N ALA A 83 4.07 6.06 -1.86
CA ALA A 83 3.64 7.41 -1.51
C ALA A 83 4.78 8.43 -1.66
N PHE A 84 6.01 8.09 -1.25
CA PHE A 84 7.18 8.96 -1.47
C PHE A 84 7.60 9.06 -2.94
N LEU A 85 7.54 7.97 -3.70
CA LEU A 85 7.93 7.96 -5.12
C LEU A 85 6.93 8.70 -6.02
N GLN A 86 5.69 8.90 -5.57
CA GLN A 86 4.67 9.68 -6.28
C GLN A 86 4.66 11.16 -5.89
N ALA A 87 5.27 11.53 -4.76
CA ALA A 87 5.30 12.89 -4.24
C ALA A 87 6.19 13.83 -5.07
#